data_AF-A0A966V8Z9-F1
#
_entry.id   AF-A0A966V8Z9-F1
#
_cell.length_a   1.000
_cell.length_b   1.000
_cell.length_c   1.000
_cell.angle_alpha   90.00
_cell.angle_beta   90.00
_cell.angle_gamma   90.00
#
_symmetry.space_group_name_H-M   'P 1'
#
loop_
_entity.id
_entity.type
_entity.pdbx_description
1 polymer ?
#
loop_
_entity_poly.entity_id
_entity_poly.type
_entity_poly.pdbx_seq_one_letter_code
_entity_poly.pdbx_strand_id
1 'polypeptide(L)'
;MMRFKRFLNESLLYEYLTDVQQKKYSKVKMTPEARSSTDHFFGVGNDHVREDIKGQDEENKSEVHKKVENHIGSPIDVDSYKKGIAKDKYGRDVKIGRVIKDEKLRNEFARDSTRAGVKSSHGHYCTVVRGTEVAGQTNSAPNAEHPKGHSWGDESCKNVDDGSNAQYLKHEIKHGTVVVRVHDHSNKEIYRATLQPHHNDQGNTAYKLNSEYGVKHSNFTKHANDVASRLSGEHKGGSIGYKIHPKVYNDDRNDLILHPNATKEHLDLGMKDEDPNIRKAVINHPKATKEHLDLGMKDEDPNIREAVVRRSNATKQHLHLDLGMKDEDPMVRRYVVLHPNATKEHLDLGMKDKDPNNRLSVINHPKATKEHLDLGMKDKSNFVRLSVINHPKATKEHLDLGMKDEDSMVRGYVVQHPNATKEHLDLGMKDKSNFVREAVVRRPNATKEHLDLGMKDEDSMVRGYVVQHPNATKQHLDLGMKDKSNFVRDLASKRLAAQS
;
A
#
# COMPACT_ATOMS: atom_id res chain seq x y z
N MET A 1 -3.16 17.97 9.43
CA MET A 1 -1.74 17.97 9.04
C MET A 1 -0.96 18.68 10.16
N MET A 2 -0.35 17.94 11.10
CA MET A 2 0.39 18.54 12.23
C MET A 2 1.73 19.11 11.74
N ARG A 3 2.12 20.29 12.26
CA ARG A 3 3.41 20.92 11.95
C ARG A 3 4.57 20.06 12.49
N PHE A 4 5.61 19.89 11.68
CA PHE A 4 6.86 19.13 11.97
C PHE A 4 7.47 19.43 13.35
N LYS A 5 7.40 20.70 13.81
CA LYS A 5 7.88 21.12 15.15
C LYS A 5 7.07 20.57 16.33
N ARG A 6 5.78 20.25 16.15
CA ARG A 6 4.91 19.74 17.22
C ARG A 6 5.07 18.22 17.37
N PHE A 7 5.30 17.50 16.27
CA PHE A 7 5.63 16.06 16.29
C PHE A 7 6.93 15.78 17.08
N LEU A 8 7.98 16.59 16.88
CA LEU A 8 9.25 16.45 17.60
C LEU A 8 9.13 16.55 19.14
N ASN A 9 8.07 17.20 19.65
CA ASN A 9 7.81 17.34 21.09
C ASN A 9 6.90 16.25 21.66
N GLU A 10 6.14 15.53 20.83
CA GLU A 10 5.08 14.60 21.29
C GLU A 10 5.42 13.11 21.04
N SER A 11 6.34 12.78 20.12
CA SER A 11 6.78 11.40 19.87
C SER A 11 8.27 11.20 20.17
N LEU A 12 8.55 10.54 21.28
CA LEU A 12 9.87 10.22 21.81
C LEU A 12 10.09 8.70 21.72
N LEU A 13 11.07 8.26 20.93
CA LEU A 13 11.63 6.93 21.09
C LEU A 13 12.76 7.06 22.11
N TYR A 14 12.73 6.26 23.16
CA TYR A 14 13.85 6.07 24.08
C TYR A 14 14.03 4.56 24.23
N GLU A 15 15.20 4.08 24.65
CA GLU A 15 15.45 2.64 24.87
C GLU A 15 16.54 2.39 25.89
N TYR A 16 16.20 1.63 26.93
CA TYR A 16 17.12 0.86 27.75
C TYR A 16 16.30 -0.20 28.51
N LEU A 17 16.93 -1.29 28.91
CA LEU A 17 16.36 -2.21 29.88
C LEU A 17 16.65 -1.69 31.27
N THR A 18 15.68 -1.73 32.19
CA THR A 18 15.97 -1.53 33.63
C THR A 18 16.94 -2.62 34.10
N ASP A 19 17.68 -2.41 35.19
CA ASP A 19 18.63 -3.41 35.71
C ASP A 19 17.99 -4.80 35.92
N VAL A 20 16.73 -4.82 36.37
CA VAL A 20 15.95 -6.05 36.55
C VAL A 20 15.67 -6.72 35.21
N GLN A 21 15.23 -5.97 34.21
CA GLN A 21 14.97 -6.48 32.86
C GLN A 21 16.28 -6.89 32.16
N GLN A 22 17.37 -6.14 32.34
CA GLN A 22 18.70 -6.50 31.83
C GLN A 22 19.17 -7.82 32.42
N LYS A 23 18.98 -8.04 33.73
CA LYS A 23 19.28 -9.32 34.39
C LYS A 23 18.36 -10.45 33.91
N LYS A 24 17.12 -10.16 33.54
CA LYS A 24 16.16 -11.13 32.96
C LYS A 24 16.58 -11.56 31.56
N TYR A 25 16.86 -10.61 30.67
CA TYR A 25 17.15 -10.88 29.26
C TYR A 25 18.62 -11.24 28.97
N SER A 26 19.57 -10.87 29.83
CA SER A 26 20.96 -11.35 29.73
C SER A 26 21.11 -12.86 29.85
N LYS A 27 20.14 -13.55 30.44
CA LYS A 27 20.04 -15.02 30.49
C LYS A 27 19.60 -15.65 29.17
N VAL A 28 19.00 -14.87 28.28
CA VAL A 28 18.58 -15.32 26.95
C VAL A 28 19.76 -15.08 26.01
N LYS A 29 20.40 -16.16 25.56
CA LYS A 29 21.53 -16.08 24.63
C LYS A 29 21.04 -16.32 23.20
N MET A 30 21.65 -15.60 22.27
CA MET A 30 21.60 -15.94 20.84
C MET A 30 22.08 -17.38 20.64
N THR A 31 21.52 -18.10 19.67
CA THR A 31 22.10 -19.39 19.28
C THR A 31 23.49 -19.18 18.66
N PRO A 32 24.37 -20.21 18.67
CA PRO A 32 25.68 -20.12 18.02
C PRO A 32 25.57 -19.72 16.54
N GLU A 33 24.55 -20.19 15.83
CA GLU A 33 24.31 -19.92 14.41
C GLU A 33 23.88 -18.46 14.18
N ALA A 34 22.95 -17.95 15.01
CA ALA A 34 22.53 -16.55 14.93
C ALA A 34 23.66 -15.57 15.24
N ARG A 35 24.56 -15.95 16.15
CA ARG A 35 25.74 -15.15 16.51
C ARG A 35 26.78 -15.19 15.39
N SER A 36 27.16 -16.37 14.92
CA SER A 36 28.16 -16.52 13.87
C SER A 36 27.71 -15.92 12.53
N SER A 37 26.40 -15.91 12.24
CA SER A 37 25.86 -15.30 11.01
C SER A 37 25.92 -13.78 10.99
N THR A 38 26.20 -13.12 12.11
CA THR A 38 26.29 -11.66 12.22
C THR A 38 27.63 -11.15 12.78
N ASP A 39 28.53 -12.04 13.19
CA ASP A 39 29.84 -11.68 13.75
C ASP A 39 30.75 -10.94 12.75
N HIS A 40 30.59 -11.15 11.43
CA HIS A 40 31.32 -10.39 10.43
C HIS A 40 30.94 -8.91 10.38
N PHE A 41 29.73 -8.57 10.83
CA PHE A 41 29.24 -7.18 10.91
C PHE A 41 29.58 -6.55 12.26
N PHE A 42 29.30 -7.25 13.36
CA PHE A 42 29.46 -6.70 14.71
C PHE A 42 30.88 -6.83 15.25
N GLY A 43 31.65 -7.82 14.79
CA GLY A 43 32.87 -8.28 15.43
C GLY A 43 32.59 -9.33 16.52
N VAL A 44 33.48 -10.31 16.65
CA VAL A 44 33.36 -11.39 17.64
C VAL A 44 33.34 -10.80 19.05
N GLY A 45 32.32 -11.16 19.83
CA GLY A 45 32.14 -10.69 21.21
C GLY A 45 31.54 -9.28 21.35
N ASN A 46 31.19 -8.62 20.25
CA ASN A 46 30.53 -7.33 20.25
C ASN A 46 29.06 -7.47 19.83
N ASP A 47 28.17 -6.68 20.44
CA ASP A 47 26.74 -6.66 20.14
C ASP A 47 26.24 -5.26 19.74
N HIS A 48 27.17 -4.28 19.61
CA HIS A 48 26.87 -2.88 19.35
C HIS A 48 27.79 -2.30 18.27
N VAL A 49 27.22 -1.72 17.23
CA VAL A 49 27.94 -0.93 16.22
C VAL A 49 27.40 0.48 16.21
N ARG A 50 28.28 1.48 16.16
CA ARG A 50 27.91 2.88 15.96
C ARG A 50 28.49 3.35 14.63
N GLU A 51 27.65 3.96 13.81
CA GLU A 51 28.04 4.46 12.50
C GLU A 51 27.31 5.76 12.14
N ASP A 52 27.92 6.57 11.27
CA ASP A 52 27.27 7.76 10.74
C ASP A 52 26.31 7.41 9.60
N ILE A 53 25.22 8.17 9.47
CA ILE A 53 24.25 7.94 8.39
C ILE A 53 24.74 8.62 7.11
N LYS A 54 25.05 7.82 6.10
CA LYS A 54 25.48 8.30 4.78
C LYS A 54 24.36 9.10 4.10
N GLY A 55 24.73 10.13 3.33
CA GLY A 55 23.80 10.90 2.49
C GLY A 55 23.02 12.00 3.22
N GLN A 56 23.25 12.23 4.51
CA GLN A 56 22.69 13.39 5.22
C GLN A 56 23.10 14.72 4.60
N ASP A 57 24.27 14.75 3.99
CA ASP A 57 24.80 15.91 3.32
C ASP A 57 24.04 16.23 2.02
N GLU A 58 23.52 15.23 1.30
CA GLU A 58 22.82 15.43 0.01
C GLU A 58 21.51 16.22 0.13
N GLU A 59 20.81 16.10 1.26
CA GLU A 59 19.59 16.86 1.57
C GLU A 59 19.89 18.23 2.20
N ASN A 60 21.07 18.40 2.79
CA ASN A 60 21.58 19.68 3.27
C ASN A 60 22.22 20.51 2.14
N LYS A 61 22.38 19.94 0.95
CA LYS A 61 22.85 20.69 -0.24
C LYS A 61 21.78 21.68 -0.64
N SER A 62 22.12 22.96 -0.57
CA SER A 62 21.31 24.01 -1.20
C SER A 62 21.16 23.71 -2.70
N GLU A 63 20.15 24.30 -3.34
CA GLU A 63 20.05 24.27 -4.79
C GLU A 63 21.30 24.84 -5.49
N VAL A 64 21.99 25.78 -4.83
CA VAL A 64 23.26 26.33 -5.32
C VAL A 64 24.38 25.30 -5.23
N HIS A 65 24.44 24.51 -4.16
CA HIS A 65 25.41 23.41 -4.00
C HIS A 65 25.23 22.38 -5.12
N LYS A 66 24.00 21.92 -5.38
CA LYS A 66 23.73 20.98 -6.49
C LYS A 66 24.14 21.56 -7.86
N LYS A 67 23.86 22.84 -8.12
CA LYS A 67 24.32 23.52 -9.35
C LYS A 67 25.84 23.56 -9.47
N VAL A 68 26.56 23.77 -8.36
CA VAL A 68 28.02 23.79 -8.33
C VAL A 68 28.59 22.39 -8.63
N GLU A 69 28.03 21.32 -8.08
CA GLU A 69 28.44 19.95 -8.40
C GLU A 69 28.23 19.62 -9.87
N ASN A 70 27.06 20.00 -10.42
CA ASN A 70 26.78 19.83 -11.84
C ASN A 70 27.76 20.61 -12.74
N HIS A 71 28.17 21.81 -12.32
CA HIS A 71 29.15 22.62 -13.06
C HIS A 71 30.57 22.02 -13.00
N ILE A 72 30.96 21.49 -11.83
CA ILE A 72 32.30 20.92 -11.62
C ILE A 72 32.41 19.49 -12.18
N GLY A 73 31.28 18.78 -12.28
CA GLY A 73 31.24 17.40 -12.77
C GLY A 73 31.69 16.36 -11.74
N SER A 74 31.75 16.74 -10.45
CA SER A 74 32.06 15.82 -9.36
C SER A 74 31.23 16.15 -8.10
N PRO A 75 30.90 15.13 -7.28
CA PRO A 75 30.27 15.35 -5.98
C PRO A 75 31.21 16.09 -5.01
N ILE A 76 30.63 16.94 -4.16
CA ILE A 76 31.30 17.72 -3.12
C ILE A 76 30.50 17.52 -1.83
N ASP A 77 31.14 17.05 -0.76
CA ASP A 77 30.49 16.95 0.55
C ASP A 77 30.14 18.34 1.12
N VAL A 78 29.18 18.40 2.04
CA VAL A 78 28.66 19.68 2.58
C VAL A 78 29.72 20.47 3.32
N ASP A 79 30.65 19.81 4.00
CA ASP A 79 31.72 20.48 4.74
C ASP A 79 32.77 21.09 3.81
N SER A 80 33.17 20.38 2.75
CA SER A 80 34.03 20.90 1.70
C SER A 80 33.37 22.07 0.96
N TYR A 81 32.08 21.97 0.66
CA TYR A 81 31.31 23.05 0.04
C TYR A 81 31.24 24.32 0.91
N LYS A 82 30.96 24.17 2.21
CA LYS A 82 30.99 25.27 3.20
C LYS A 82 32.35 25.94 3.27
N LYS A 83 33.43 25.14 3.33
CA LYS A 83 34.83 25.62 3.29
C LYS A 83 35.22 26.24 1.95
N GLY A 84 34.42 26.04 0.91
CA GLY A 84 34.65 26.54 -0.44
C GLY A 84 35.76 25.79 -1.19
N ILE A 85 35.93 24.51 -0.89
CA ILE A 85 36.97 23.64 -1.43
C ILE A 85 36.30 22.46 -2.15
N ALA A 86 36.87 22.05 -3.29
CA ALA A 86 36.54 20.83 -4.00
C ALA A 86 37.81 20.04 -4.32
N LYS A 87 37.67 18.80 -4.78
CA LYS A 87 38.80 17.96 -5.23
C LYS A 87 38.92 18.02 -6.75
N ASP A 88 40.13 18.19 -7.26
CA ASP A 88 40.41 18.03 -8.70
C ASP A 88 40.52 16.55 -9.10
N LYS A 89 40.71 16.27 -10.39
CA LYS A 89 40.89 14.91 -10.94
C LYS A 89 42.09 14.13 -10.39
N TYR A 90 42.98 14.78 -9.63
CA TYR A 90 44.15 14.20 -8.97
C TYR A 90 43.98 14.17 -7.44
N GLY A 91 42.78 14.46 -6.91
CA GLY A 91 42.49 14.43 -5.48
C GLY A 91 43.02 15.62 -4.68
N ARG A 92 43.44 16.72 -5.34
CA ARG A 92 44.00 17.91 -4.68
C ARG A 92 42.91 18.94 -4.37
N ASP A 93 43.09 19.67 -3.28
CA ASP A 93 42.17 20.74 -2.88
C ASP A 93 42.24 21.94 -3.82
N VAL A 94 41.09 22.34 -4.36
CA VAL A 94 40.92 23.51 -5.22
C VAL A 94 39.80 24.40 -4.70
N LYS A 95 39.96 25.73 -4.83
CA LYS A 95 38.93 26.68 -4.40
C LYS A 95 37.76 26.66 -5.38
N ILE A 96 36.56 26.30 -4.91
CA ILE A 96 35.33 26.23 -5.74
C ILE A 96 35.11 27.51 -6.55
N GLY A 97 35.25 28.68 -5.91
CA GLY A 97 35.07 29.98 -6.57
C GLY A 97 36.05 30.28 -7.72
N ARG A 98 37.18 29.56 -7.81
CA ARG A 98 38.13 29.65 -8.95
C ARG A 98 37.81 28.66 -10.06
N VAL A 99 37.10 27.58 -9.74
CA VAL A 99 36.76 26.50 -10.69
C VAL A 99 35.43 26.80 -11.41
N ILE A 100 34.53 27.54 -10.77
CA ILE A 100 33.29 28.01 -11.40
C ILE A 100 33.62 29.12 -12.41
N LYS A 101 33.52 28.79 -13.70
CA LYS A 101 33.70 29.73 -14.82
C LYS A 101 32.44 30.56 -15.11
N ASP A 102 31.27 30.07 -14.72
CA ASP A 102 30.00 30.79 -14.84
C ASP A 102 29.93 31.89 -13.76
N GLU A 103 29.91 33.15 -14.20
CA GLU A 103 29.90 34.30 -13.29
C GLU A 103 28.62 34.41 -12.45
N LYS A 104 27.47 33.99 -12.99
CA LYS A 104 26.20 33.97 -12.27
C LYS A 104 26.23 32.92 -11.17
N LEU A 105 26.66 31.70 -11.50
CA LEU A 105 26.78 30.62 -10.52
C LEU A 105 27.84 30.91 -9.45
N ARG A 106 28.95 31.56 -9.82
CA ARG A 106 29.99 31.99 -8.88
C ARG A 106 29.44 33.00 -7.87
N ASN A 107 28.58 33.91 -8.32
CA ASN A 107 27.90 34.89 -7.46
C ASN A 107 26.82 34.26 -6.59
N GLU A 108 26.06 33.28 -7.10
CA GLU A 108 25.13 32.47 -6.30
C GLU A 108 25.87 31.70 -5.19
N PHE A 109 26.97 31.02 -5.53
CA PHE A 109 27.84 30.31 -4.58
C PHE A 109 28.44 31.24 -3.50
N ALA A 110 28.86 32.45 -3.87
CA ALA A 110 29.41 33.42 -2.92
C ALA A 110 28.37 33.93 -1.90
N ARG A 111 27.08 33.94 -2.28
CA ARG A 111 25.96 34.44 -1.47
C ARG A 111 25.15 33.34 -0.81
N ASP A 112 25.52 32.08 -0.99
CA ASP A 112 24.79 30.97 -0.40
C ASP A 112 24.88 31.01 1.14
N SER A 113 23.74 31.27 1.78
CA SER A 113 23.61 31.38 3.23
C SER A 113 23.92 30.08 3.96
N THR A 114 23.87 28.93 3.30
CA THR A 114 24.26 27.63 3.89
C THR A 114 25.75 27.54 4.19
N ARG A 115 26.55 28.46 3.65
CA ARG A 115 28.00 28.59 3.89
C ARG A 115 28.34 29.48 5.10
N ALA A 116 27.36 30.18 5.68
CA ALA A 116 27.59 31.08 6.81
C ALA A 116 27.47 30.34 8.15
N GLY A 117 28.56 30.31 8.93
CA GLY A 117 28.60 29.77 10.29
C GLY A 117 29.03 28.30 10.34
N VAL A 118 30.30 28.05 10.71
CA VAL A 118 30.80 26.72 11.04
C VAL A 118 30.27 26.35 12.43
N LYS A 119 29.06 25.80 12.48
CA LYS A 119 28.73 24.78 13.48
C LYS A 119 28.68 23.48 12.71
N SER A 120 29.59 22.56 13.01
CA SER A 120 29.43 21.19 12.52
C SER A 120 28.08 20.71 13.04
N SER A 121 27.14 20.51 12.14
CA SER A 121 26.04 19.61 12.43
C SER A 121 26.71 18.25 12.54
N HIS A 122 27.05 17.82 13.74
CA HIS A 122 27.19 16.38 14.00
C HIS A 122 25.79 15.84 13.74
N GLY A 123 25.60 15.41 12.49
CA GLY A 123 24.35 14.93 11.96
C GLY A 123 23.90 13.69 12.70
N HIS A 124 22.67 13.25 12.47
CA HIS A 124 22.14 12.09 13.17
C HIS A 124 23.08 10.90 13.02
N TYR A 125 23.29 10.14 14.09
CA TYR A 125 24.10 8.93 14.05
C TYR A 125 23.23 7.70 14.27
N CYS A 126 23.75 6.55 13.86
CA CYS A 126 23.08 5.28 13.98
C CYS A 126 23.76 4.42 15.06
N THR A 127 22.95 3.72 15.85
CA THR A 127 23.39 2.54 16.60
C THR A 127 22.68 1.31 16.07
N VAL A 128 23.46 0.26 15.83
CA VAL A 128 22.97 -1.05 15.39
C VAL A 128 23.27 -2.03 16.50
N VAL A 129 22.25 -2.74 16.99
CA VAL A 129 22.36 -3.61 18.15
C VAL A 129 21.76 -4.99 17.90
N ARG A 130 22.31 -6.00 18.56
CA ARG A 130 21.77 -7.37 18.62
C ARG A 130 21.78 -7.89 20.05
N GLY A 131 21.27 -9.10 20.27
CA GLY A 131 21.31 -9.74 21.59
C GLY A 131 20.38 -9.07 22.59
N THR A 132 20.80 -8.89 23.84
CA THR A 132 19.93 -8.47 24.94
C THR A 132 19.20 -7.13 24.68
N GLU A 133 19.85 -6.18 24.00
CA GLU A 133 19.28 -4.87 23.67
C GLU A 133 18.03 -4.93 22.79
N VAL A 134 17.80 -6.06 22.09
CA VAL A 134 16.58 -6.28 21.28
C VAL A 134 15.32 -6.30 22.15
N ALA A 135 15.42 -6.59 23.46
CA ALA A 135 14.27 -6.42 24.35
C ALA A 135 14.08 -4.97 24.83
N GLY A 136 15.11 -4.11 24.71
CA GLY A 136 15.06 -2.71 25.12
C GLY A 136 14.12 -1.84 24.28
N GLN A 137 13.79 -2.28 23.06
CA GLN A 137 12.88 -1.57 22.14
C GLN A 137 11.44 -1.52 22.60
N THR A 138 11.08 -2.29 23.61
CA THR A 138 9.69 -2.40 24.00
C THR A 138 9.46 -2.04 25.45
N ASN A 139 10.47 -1.49 26.10
CA ASN A 139 10.27 -0.88 27.39
C ASN A 139 9.48 0.43 27.25
N SER A 140 8.89 0.91 28.32
CA SER A 140 8.31 2.26 28.43
C SER A 140 8.65 2.95 29.74
N ALA A 141 9.34 2.25 30.64
CA ALA A 141 9.68 2.73 31.96
C ALA A 141 10.57 4.00 31.91
N PRO A 142 10.40 4.95 32.84
CA PRO A 142 11.32 6.07 33.04
C PRO A 142 12.64 5.70 33.75
N ASN A 143 13.71 6.46 33.54
CA ASN A 143 14.96 6.42 34.33
C ASN A 143 15.54 7.81 34.55
N ALA A 144 16.72 7.87 35.18
CA ALA A 144 17.46 9.10 35.44
C ALA A 144 17.80 9.90 34.17
N GLU A 145 18.04 9.22 33.04
CA GLU A 145 18.33 9.86 31.75
C GLU A 145 17.05 10.26 31.01
N HIS A 146 15.91 9.61 31.31
CA HIS A 146 14.63 9.71 30.61
C HIS A 146 13.44 9.69 31.60
N PRO A 147 13.17 10.78 32.32
CA PRO A 147 12.20 10.82 33.42
C PRO A 147 10.73 10.70 32.98
N LYS A 148 10.43 10.70 31.66
CA LYS A 148 9.07 10.58 31.12
C LYS A 148 8.77 9.22 30.47
N GLY A 149 9.72 8.28 30.43
CA GLY A 149 9.53 7.02 29.72
C GLY A 149 9.37 7.19 28.20
N HIS A 150 8.97 6.13 27.48
CA HIS A 150 8.90 6.09 26.01
C HIS A 150 7.50 6.48 25.49
N SER A 151 7.38 7.08 24.30
CA SER A 151 6.10 7.61 23.75
C SER A 151 5.09 6.58 23.19
N TRP A 152 5.06 5.37 23.72
CA TRP A 152 4.20 4.28 23.19
C TRP A 152 3.93 3.19 24.25
N GLY A 153 4.15 3.48 25.54
CA GLY A 153 4.15 2.44 26.57
C GLY A 153 2.89 1.61 26.62
N ASP A 154 1.74 2.25 26.48
CA ASP A 154 0.43 1.60 26.52
C ASP A 154 -0.04 1.12 25.12
N GLU A 155 0.72 1.44 24.07
CA GLU A 155 0.36 1.17 22.66
C GLU A 155 1.26 0.12 21.99
N SER A 156 2.45 -0.14 22.55
CA SER A 156 3.40 -1.09 21.98
C SER A 156 2.92 -2.52 22.19
N CYS A 157 2.49 -3.16 21.10
CA CYS A 157 2.11 -4.57 21.15
C CYS A 157 3.26 -5.48 21.64
N LYS A 158 4.53 -5.08 21.46
CA LYS A 158 5.68 -5.85 21.94
C LYS A 158 6.18 -5.41 23.34
N ASN A 159 5.44 -4.56 24.08
CA ASN A 159 5.85 -4.06 25.40
C ASN A 159 6.47 -5.17 26.27
N VAL A 160 7.62 -4.90 26.87
CA VAL A 160 8.43 -5.89 27.61
C VAL A 160 7.72 -6.48 28.85
N ASP A 161 6.79 -5.73 29.43
CA ASP A 161 6.09 -6.09 30.67
C ASP A 161 4.67 -6.62 30.40
N ASP A 162 3.89 -5.96 29.54
CA ASP A 162 2.46 -6.27 29.31
C ASP A 162 2.03 -6.40 27.84
N GLY A 163 2.98 -6.32 26.91
CA GLY A 163 2.68 -6.37 25.47
C GLY A 163 2.10 -7.71 25.03
N SER A 164 1.05 -7.69 24.21
CA SER A 164 0.42 -8.90 23.65
C SER A 164 1.35 -9.76 22.77
N ASN A 165 2.48 -9.19 22.35
CA ASN A 165 3.55 -9.78 21.55
C ASN A 165 4.87 -9.89 22.31
N ALA A 166 4.89 -9.70 23.64
CA ALA A 166 6.10 -9.80 24.47
C ALA A 166 6.76 -11.19 24.41
N GLN A 167 5.98 -12.24 24.10
CA GLN A 167 6.46 -13.61 23.92
C GLN A 167 7.53 -13.74 22.84
N TYR A 168 7.54 -12.86 21.84
CA TYR A 168 8.50 -12.89 20.75
C TYR A 168 9.89 -12.42 21.17
N LEU A 169 10.02 -11.56 22.19
CA LEU A 169 11.29 -10.92 22.55
C LEU A 169 12.42 -11.92 22.84
N LYS A 170 12.12 -13.00 23.57
CA LYS A 170 13.11 -14.05 23.84
C LYS A 170 13.54 -14.78 22.56
N HIS A 171 12.63 -14.93 21.61
CA HIS A 171 12.90 -15.58 20.34
C HIS A 171 13.65 -14.66 19.38
N GLU A 172 13.30 -13.37 19.32
CA GLU A 172 14.04 -12.36 18.57
C GLU A 172 15.51 -12.31 19.04
N ILE A 173 15.75 -12.34 20.36
CA ILE A 173 17.12 -12.47 20.91
C ILE A 173 17.77 -13.78 20.48
N LYS A 174 17.08 -14.92 20.62
CA LYS A 174 17.66 -16.23 20.29
C LYS A 174 18.05 -16.35 18.81
N HIS A 175 17.18 -15.90 17.93
CA HIS A 175 17.31 -16.08 16.49
C HIS A 175 18.07 -14.93 15.80
N GLY A 176 18.40 -13.87 16.53
CA GLY A 176 19.35 -12.86 16.06
C GLY A 176 18.71 -11.67 15.35
N THR A 177 17.51 -11.26 15.73
CA THR A 177 16.95 -9.97 15.32
C THR A 177 17.97 -8.84 15.57
N VAL A 178 18.11 -7.94 14.60
CA VAL A 178 18.96 -6.75 14.70
C VAL A 178 18.08 -5.51 14.75
N VAL A 179 18.45 -4.54 15.57
CA VAL A 179 17.74 -3.25 15.70
C VAL A 179 18.66 -2.13 15.25
N VAL A 180 18.14 -1.26 14.39
CA VAL A 180 18.79 -0.04 13.91
C VAL A 180 18.09 1.14 14.58
N ARG A 181 18.84 2.00 15.26
CA ARG A 181 18.35 3.19 15.96
C ARG A 181 19.05 4.42 15.42
N VAL A 182 18.30 5.48 15.15
CA VAL A 182 18.87 6.76 14.73
C VAL A 182 18.66 7.79 15.82
N HIS A 183 19.75 8.47 16.17
CA HIS A 183 19.81 9.46 17.24
C HIS A 183 20.08 10.86 16.67
N ASP A 184 19.44 11.87 17.24
CA ASP A 184 19.75 13.26 16.95
C ASP A 184 20.98 13.78 17.73
N HIS A 185 21.32 15.06 17.52
CA HIS A 185 22.43 15.75 18.15
C HIS A 185 22.34 15.85 19.69
N SER A 186 21.17 15.57 20.27
CA SER A 186 20.95 15.50 21.72
C SER A 186 20.99 14.06 22.25
N ASN A 187 21.45 13.11 21.44
CA ASN A 187 21.42 11.65 21.65
C ASN A 187 20.00 11.05 21.73
N LYS A 188 18.97 11.84 21.42
CA LYS A 188 17.59 11.36 21.44
C LYS A 188 17.34 10.46 20.25
N GLU A 189 16.81 9.27 20.49
CA GLU A 189 16.37 8.39 19.42
C GLU A 189 15.12 8.97 18.75
N ILE A 190 15.16 9.01 17.42
CA ILE A 190 14.11 9.60 16.59
C ILE A 190 13.57 8.62 15.57
N TYR A 191 14.28 7.52 15.28
CA TYR A 191 13.84 6.48 14.37
C TYR A 191 14.38 5.13 14.81
N ARG A 192 13.60 4.09 14.54
CA ARG A 192 13.95 2.70 14.81
C ARG A 192 13.51 1.79 13.67
N ALA A 193 14.31 0.78 13.39
CA ALA A 193 13.99 -0.29 12.47
C ALA A 193 14.38 -1.66 13.05
N THR A 194 13.52 -2.66 12.86
CA THR A 194 13.86 -4.06 13.15
C THR A 194 14.23 -4.78 11.86
N LEU A 195 15.36 -5.46 11.86
CA LEU A 195 15.82 -6.32 10.78
C LEU A 195 15.68 -7.77 11.22
N GLN A 196 14.84 -8.53 10.53
CA GLN A 196 14.55 -9.91 10.91
C GLN A 196 15.39 -10.91 10.10
N PRO A 197 15.93 -11.96 10.75
CA PRO A 197 16.65 -13.04 10.09
C PRO A 197 15.68 -13.96 9.36
N HIS A 198 16.03 -14.32 8.14
CA HIS A 198 15.37 -15.32 7.32
C HIS A 198 16.40 -16.39 6.93
N HIS A 199 15.97 -17.64 6.80
CA HIS A 199 16.84 -18.77 6.51
C HIS A 199 16.43 -19.46 5.21
N ASN A 200 17.39 -19.86 4.39
CA ASN A 200 17.11 -20.73 3.25
C ASN A 200 17.17 -22.22 3.65
N ASP A 201 16.98 -23.09 2.67
CA ASP A 201 17.02 -24.55 2.76
C ASP A 201 18.35 -25.12 3.30
N GLN A 202 19.45 -24.37 3.21
CA GLN A 202 20.76 -24.75 3.75
C GLN A 202 21.07 -24.08 5.10
N GLY A 203 20.13 -23.32 5.67
CA GLY A 203 20.31 -22.60 6.93
C GLY A 203 21.11 -21.29 6.81
N ASN A 204 21.51 -20.89 5.60
CA ASN A 204 22.13 -19.58 5.37
C ASN A 204 21.16 -18.47 5.78
N THR A 205 21.67 -17.39 6.35
CA THR A 205 20.85 -16.30 6.91
C THR A 205 20.90 -15.05 6.02
N ALA A 206 19.74 -14.45 5.78
CA ALA A 206 19.61 -13.13 5.18
C ALA A 206 18.71 -12.24 6.05
N TYR A 207 18.96 -10.93 6.04
CA TYR A 207 18.24 -9.94 6.83
C TYR A 207 17.40 -9.04 5.95
N LYS A 208 16.20 -8.69 6.42
CA LYS A 208 15.34 -7.70 5.78
C LYS A 208 14.75 -6.76 6.82
N LEU A 209 14.61 -5.49 6.45
CA LEU A 209 13.80 -4.53 7.19
C LEU A 209 12.35 -5.01 7.29
N ASN A 210 11.88 -5.23 8.52
CA ASN A 210 10.53 -5.76 8.80
C ASN A 210 9.58 -4.70 9.36
N SER A 211 10.06 -3.83 10.25
CA SER A 211 9.24 -2.78 10.85
C SER A 211 10.03 -1.50 11.10
N GLU A 212 9.34 -0.35 11.05
CA GLU A 212 9.91 0.98 11.24
C GLU A 212 9.01 1.84 12.15
N TYR A 213 9.63 2.48 13.13
CA TYR A 213 8.97 3.31 14.14
C TYR A 213 9.64 4.70 14.24
N GLY A 214 8.89 5.68 14.76
CA GLY A 214 9.36 7.07 14.88
C GLY A 214 9.28 7.88 13.59
N VAL A 215 10.24 8.80 13.41
CA VAL A 215 10.36 9.69 12.26
C VAL A 215 10.73 8.89 11.02
N LYS A 216 9.72 8.57 10.18
CA LYS A 216 9.94 7.90 8.90
C LYS A 216 10.60 8.86 7.90
N HIS A 217 11.91 8.75 7.76
CA HIS A 217 12.73 9.56 6.88
C HIS A 217 13.44 8.69 5.85
N SER A 218 13.45 9.10 4.57
CA SER A 218 13.96 8.27 3.47
C SER A 218 15.40 7.80 3.67
N ASN A 219 16.29 8.66 4.18
CA ASN A 219 17.68 8.30 4.48
C ASN A 219 17.81 7.30 5.65
N PHE A 220 16.92 7.33 6.64
CA PHE A 220 16.96 6.36 7.75
C PHE A 220 16.52 4.99 7.24
N THR A 221 15.44 4.94 6.46
CA THR A 221 14.98 3.71 5.79
C THR A 221 16.05 3.14 4.84
N LYS A 222 16.70 3.99 4.03
CA LYS A 222 17.81 3.56 3.16
C LYS A 222 18.96 2.97 3.96
N HIS A 223 19.32 3.62 5.07
CA HIS A 223 20.39 3.15 5.94
C HIS A 223 20.05 1.81 6.61
N ALA A 224 18.82 1.63 7.11
CA ALA A 224 18.37 0.36 7.66
C ALA A 224 18.41 -0.79 6.62
N ASN A 225 18.04 -0.50 5.36
CA ASN A 225 18.18 -1.46 4.26
C ASN A 225 19.65 -1.76 3.91
N ASP A 226 20.53 -0.76 3.96
CA ASP A 226 21.99 -0.96 3.80
C ASP A 226 22.57 -1.85 4.90
N VAL A 227 22.18 -1.64 6.16
CA VAL A 227 22.55 -2.53 7.28
C VAL A 227 22.06 -3.95 7.02
N ALA A 228 20.80 -4.14 6.61
CA ALA A 228 20.25 -5.46 6.28
C ALA A 228 21.03 -6.15 5.13
N SER A 229 21.40 -5.38 4.11
CA SER A 229 22.25 -5.84 2.99
C SER A 229 23.63 -6.28 3.46
N ARG A 230 24.31 -5.49 4.32
CA ARG A 230 25.63 -5.82 4.88
C ARG A 230 25.59 -7.01 5.84
N LEU A 231 24.55 -7.13 6.66
CA LEU A 231 24.32 -8.29 7.51
C LEU A 231 24.15 -9.57 6.68
N SER A 232 23.44 -9.49 5.55
CA SER A 232 23.22 -10.64 4.65
C SER A 232 24.49 -11.06 3.92
N GLY A 233 25.35 -10.11 3.54
CA GLY A 233 26.58 -10.38 2.80
C GLY A 233 26.32 -10.94 1.40
N GLU A 234 27.19 -11.83 0.92
CA GLU A 234 26.99 -12.55 -0.34
C GLU A 234 26.07 -13.76 -0.15
N HIS A 235 25.36 -14.17 -1.21
CA HIS A 235 24.57 -15.40 -1.18
C HIS A 235 25.51 -16.61 -1.12
N LYS A 236 25.31 -17.48 -0.12
CA LYS A 236 26.24 -18.59 0.21
C LYS A 236 25.79 -19.94 -0.35
N GLY A 237 24.95 -19.96 -1.39
CA GLY A 237 24.38 -21.18 -1.95
C GLY A 237 23.04 -21.60 -1.31
N GLY A 238 22.45 -22.66 -1.86
CA GLY A 238 21.08 -23.08 -1.58
C GLY A 238 20.04 -22.28 -2.37
N SER A 239 18.79 -22.36 -1.96
CA SER A 239 17.69 -21.58 -2.52
C SER A 239 17.97 -20.07 -2.38
N ILE A 240 17.47 -19.30 -3.36
CA ILE A 240 17.42 -17.84 -3.29
C ILE A 240 16.29 -17.34 -2.38
N GLY A 241 15.30 -18.19 -2.08
CA GLY A 241 14.23 -17.90 -1.15
C GLY A 241 14.65 -18.14 0.30
N TYR A 242 14.44 -17.15 1.15
CA TYR A 242 14.71 -17.22 2.59
C TYR A 242 13.41 -17.00 3.36
N LYS A 243 13.13 -17.88 4.33
CA LYS A 243 11.90 -17.86 5.13
C LYS A 243 12.16 -17.39 6.56
N ILE A 244 11.28 -16.56 7.10
CA ILE A 244 11.38 -16.10 8.49
C ILE A 244 11.11 -17.26 9.45
N HIS A 245 11.79 -17.29 10.60
CA HIS A 245 11.50 -18.30 11.61
C HIS A 245 10.14 -18.03 12.27
N PRO A 246 9.24 -19.03 12.45
CA PRO A 246 7.86 -18.81 12.95
C PRO A 246 7.74 -18.18 14.34
N LYS A 247 8.81 -18.22 15.13
CA LYS A 247 8.87 -17.62 16.47
C LYS A 247 9.50 -16.22 16.49
N VAL A 248 9.91 -15.69 15.33
CA VAL A 248 10.35 -14.30 15.20
C VAL A 248 9.13 -13.47 14.81
N TYR A 249 8.97 -12.28 15.38
CA TYR A 249 7.82 -11.44 15.12
C TYR A 249 7.85 -10.92 13.67
N ASN A 250 6.80 -11.20 12.91
CA ASN A 250 6.67 -10.78 11.52
C ASN A 250 5.58 -9.70 11.37
N ASP A 251 5.97 -8.43 11.41
CA ASP A 251 5.03 -7.30 11.31
C ASP A 251 4.52 -7.10 9.88
N ASP A 252 5.40 -7.23 8.88
CA ASP A 252 5.08 -7.02 7.46
C ASP A 252 4.33 -8.20 6.80
N ARG A 253 4.16 -9.32 7.52
CA ARG A 253 3.52 -10.57 7.06
C ARG A 253 4.13 -11.16 5.80
N ASN A 254 5.37 -10.79 5.48
CA ASN A 254 6.09 -11.35 4.36
C ASN A 254 7.03 -12.43 4.85
N ASP A 255 6.57 -13.68 4.78
CA ASP A 255 7.34 -14.82 5.30
C ASP A 255 8.51 -15.21 4.39
N LEU A 256 8.50 -14.80 3.12
CA LEU A 256 9.49 -15.18 2.11
C LEU A 256 10.17 -13.94 1.52
N ILE A 257 11.49 -13.92 1.57
CA ILE A 257 12.29 -12.90 0.90
C ILE A 257 13.20 -13.56 -0.13
N LEU A 258 13.49 -12.84 -1.22
CA LEU A 258 14.69 -13.14 -1.99
C LEU A 258 15.90 -12.54 -1.27
N HIS A 259 17.07 -13.13 -1.48
CA HIS A 259 18.31 -12.60 -0.92
C HIS A 259 18.46 -11.09 -1.24
N PRO A 260 18.69 -10.20 -0.25
CA PRO A 260 18.72 -8.75 -0.47
C PRO A 260 19.74 -8.30 -1.52
N ASN A 261 20.84 -9.06 -1.64
CA ASN A 261 21.89 -8.81 -2.61
C ASN A 261 21.78 -9.70 -3.86
N ALA A 262 20.58 -10.20 -4.18
CA ALA A 262 20.36 -11.01 -5.37
C ALA A 262 20.88 -10.30 -6.63
N THR A 263 21.70 -11.03 -7.38
CA THR A 263 22.18 -10.67 -8.72
C THR A 263 21.22 -11.22 -9.77
N LYS A 264 21.44 -10.88 -11.04
CA LYS A 264 20.65 -11.43 -12.14
C LYS A 264 20.74 -12.96 -12.18
N GLU A 265 21.92 -13.52 -12.00
CA GLU A 265 22.18 -14.97 -12.03
C GLU A 265 21.38 -15.69 -10.95
N HIS A 266 21.29 -15.10 -9.75
CA HIS A 266 20.46 -15.63 -8.68
C HIS A 266 18.97 -15.64 -9.10
N LEU A 267 18.48 -14.55 -9.69
CA LEU A 267 17.09 -14.48 -10.17
C LEU A 267 16.81 -15.48 -11.32
N ASP A 268 17.77 -15.69 -12.21
CA ASP A 268 17.70 -16.69 -13.28
C ASP A 268 17.54 -18.11 -12.70
N LEU A 269 18.22 -18.40 -11.58
CA LEU A 269 18.04 -19.65 -10.83
C LEU A 269 16.69 -19.71 -10.11
N GLY A 270 16.27 -18.61 -9.48
CA GLY A 270 14.99 -18.51 -8.77
C GLY A 270 13.78 -18.71 -9.69
N MET A 271 13.87 -18.38 -10.98
CA MET A 271 12.82 -18.70 -11.97
C MET A 271 12.67 -20.20 -12.27
N LYS A 272 13.64 -21.02 -11.86
CA LYS A 272 13.63 -22.49 -12.02
C LYS A 272 13.31 -23.21 -10.71
N ASP A 273 13.01 -22.47 -9.64
CA ASP A 273 12.72 -23.03 -8.33
C ASP A 273 11.38 -23.78 -8.35
N GLU A 274 11.29 -24.90 -7.64
CA GLU A 274 10.08 -25.71 -7.54
C GLU A 274 8.96 -24.98 -6.77
N ASP A 275 9.31 -24.11 -5.80
CA ASP A 275 8.34 -23.32 -5.03
C ASP A 275 7.82 -22.14 -5.90
N PRO A 276 6.53 -22.14 -6.29
CA PRO A 276 5.96 -21.07 -7.12
C PRO A 276 6.01 -19.71 -6.41
N ASN A 277 6.08 -19.66 -5.08
CA ASN A 277 6.23 -18.39 -4.35
C ASN A 277 7.60 -17.76 -4.60
N ILE A 278 8.65 -18.56 -4.79
CA ILE A 278 10.00 -18.05 -5.12
C ILE A 278 9.99 -17.51 -6.55
N ARG A 279 9.46 -18.25 -7.51
CA ARG A 279 9.31 -17.79 -8.90
C ARG A 279 8.49 -16.50 -8.98
N LYS A 280 7.36 -16.42 -8.25
CA LYS A 280 6.55 -15.20 -8.13
C LYS A 280 7.31 -14.04 -7.48
N ALA A 281 8.12 -14.31 -6.46
CA ALA A 281 8.97 -13.30 -5.84
C ALA A 281 10.03 -12.77 -6.82
N VAL A 282 10.57 -13.61 -7.70
CA VAL A 282 11.48 -13.19 -8.78
C VAL A 282 10.76 -12.25 -9.75
N ILE A 283 9.55 -12.60 -10.22
CA ILE A 283 8.76 -11.72 -11.09
C ILE A 283 8.53 -10.35 -10.46
N ASN A 284 8.26 -10.32 -9.15
CA ASN A 284 8.03 -9.09 -8.40
C ASN A 284 9.30 -8.31 -8.03
N HIS A 285 10.47 -8.87 -8.27
CA HIS A 285 11.73 -8.27 -7.88
C HIS A 285 12.04 -6.99 -8.71
N PRO A 286 12.61 -5.92 -8.10
CA PRO A 286 12.96 -4.70 -8.83
C PRO A 286 14.00 -4.91 -9.94
N LYS A 287 14.87 -5.92 -9.80
CA LYS A 287 15.88 -6.27 -10.81
C LYS A 287 15.42 -7.35 -11.81
N ALA A 288 14.14 -7.76 -11.78
CA ALA A 288 13.61 -8.72 -12.75
C ALA A 288 13.76 -8.14 -14.18
N THR A 289 14.30 -8.92 -15.10
CA THR A 289 14.52 -8.51 -16.49
C THR A 289 13.35 -8.91 -17.39
N LYS A 290 13.36 -8.45 -18.65
CA LYS A 290 12.36 -8.86 -19.64
C LYS A 290 12.33 -10.38 -19.80
N GLU A 291 13.48 -11.03 -19.81
CA GLU A 291 13.60 -12.49 -19.96
C GLU A 291 12.92 -13.23 -18.81
N HIS A 292 13.03 -12.72 -17.57
CA HIS A 292 12.32 -13.27 -16.42
C HIS A 292 10.80 -13.19 -16.60
N LEU A 293 10.30 -12.05 -17.09
CA LEU A 293 8.87 -11.86 -17.37
C LEU A 293 8.40 -12.75 -18.53
N ASP A 294 9.20 -12.90 -19.59
CA ASP A 294 8.90 -13.78 -20.72
C ASP A 294 8.82 -15.25 -20.29
N LEU A 295 9.68 -15.69 -19.36
CA LEU A 295 9.60 -17.01 -18.74
C LEU A 295 8.38 -17.13 -17.82
N GLY A 296 8.11 -16.11 -17.00
CA GLY A 296 6.96 -16.08 -16.10
C GLY A 296 5.62 -16.16 -16.83
N MET A 297 5.49 -15.60 -18.03
CA MET A 297 4.28 -15.76 -18.87
C MET A 297 4.08 -17.18 -19.41
N LYS A 298 5.11 -18.03 -19.35
CA LYS A 298 5.06 -19.44 -19.75
C LYS A 298 5.04 -20.38 -18.55
N ASP A 299 4.98 -19.83 -17.33
CA ASP A 299 4.93 -20.62 -16.11
C ASP A 299 3.65 -21.46 -16.06
N GLU A 300 3.72 -22.65 -15.48
CA GLU A 300 2.58 -23.53 -15.29
C GLU A 300 1.56 -22.95 -14.30
N ASP A 301 2.02 -22.19 -13.29
CA ASP A 301 1.15 -21.60 -12.28
C ASP A 301 0.52 -20.28 -12.80
N PRO A 302 -0.82 -20.21 -12.93
CA PRO A 302 -1.51 -18.99 -13.37
C PRO A 302 -1.25 -17.79 -12.44
N ASN A 303 -0.93 -18.00 -11.16
CA ASN A 303 -0.59 -16.92 -10.23
C ASN A 303 0.73 -16.21 -10.60
N ILE A 304 1.65 -16.90 -11.27
CA ILE A 304 2.91 -16.33 -11.76
C ILE A 304 2.65 -15.56 -13.05
N ARG A 305 1.88 -16.14 -13.98
CA ARG A 305 1.45 -15.45 -15.21
C ARG A 305 0.67 -14.17 -14.89
N GLU A 306 -0.22 -14.23 -13.90
CA GLU A 306 -0.91 -13.06 -13.34
C GLU A 306 0.09 -11.99 -12.85
N ALA A 307 1.09 -12.39 -12.05
CA ALA A 307 2.06 -11.46 -11.49
C ALA A 307 2.82 -10.71 -12.59
N VAL A 308 3.12 -11.37 -13.72
CA VAL A 308 3.72 -10.71 -14.88
C VAL A 308 2.78 -9.67 -15.49
N VAL A 309 1.51 -10.04 -15.74
CA VAL A 309 0.49 -9.12 -16.28
C VAL A 309 0.34 -7.87 -15.41
N ARG A 310 0.30 -8.04 -14.09
CA ARG A 310 0.16 -6.93 -13.11
C ARG A 310 1.36 -5.99 -13.08
N ARG A 311 2.55 -6.45 -13.45
CA ARG A 311 3.77 -5.63 -13.49
C ARG A 311 4.00 -4.93 -14.83
N SER A 312 3.20 -5.21 -15.86
CA SER A 312 3.48 -4.86 -17.26
C SER A 312 3.56 -3.37 -17.61
N ASN A 313 3.72 -2.47 -16.63
CA ASN A 313 4.40 -1.19 -16.82
C ASN A 313 5.83 -1.33 -17.40
N ALA A 314 6.42 -2.53 -17.36
CA ALA A 314 7.81 -2.79 -17.73
C ALA A 314 8.09 -3.04 -19.23
N THR A 315 7.09 -3.25 -20.09
CA THR A 315 7.34 -3.51 -21.52
C THR A 315 6.82 -2.39 -22.41
N LYS A 316 7.76 -1.74 -23.13
CA LYS A 316 7.42 -1.08 -24.39
C LYS A 316 6.68 -2.11 -25.24
N GLN A 317 5.47 -1.79 -25.72
CA GLN A 317 4.64 -2.56 -26.67
C GLN A 317 3.61 -3.56 -26.11
N HIS A 318 3.22 -3.53 -24.83
CA HIS A 318 2.08 -4.33 -24.31
C HIS A 318 2.17 -5.87 -24.49
N LEU A 319 3.30 -6.43 -24.92
CA LEU A 319 3.46 -7.85 -25.28
C LEU A 319 2.89 -8.83 -24.24
N HIS A 320 3.17 -8.62 -22.95
CA HIS A 320 2.70 -9.52 -21.89
C HIS A 320 1.19 -9.42 -21.66
N LEU A 321 0.58 -8.27 -21.95
CA LEU A 321 -0.88 -8.11 -21.95
C LEU A 321 -1.50 -8.86 -23.14
N ASP A 322 -0.90 -8.76 -24.33
CA ASP A 322 -1.39 -9.47 -25.53
C ASP A 322 -1.34 -10.99 -25.33
N LEU A 323 -0.28 -11.50 -24.68
CA LEU A 323 -0.15 -12.90 -24.29
C LEU A 323 -1.17 -13.28 -23.22
N GLY A 324 -1.27 -12.48 -22.15
CA GLY A 324 -2.20 -12.72 -21.05
C GLY A 324 -3.67 -12.72 -21.48
N MET A 325 -4.04 -11.97 -22.53
CA MET A 325 -5.40 -11.95 -23.08
C MET A 325 -5.76 -13.27 -23.78
N LYS A 326 -4.76 -14.05 -24.18
CA LYS A 326 -4.91 -15.38 -24.79
C LYS A 326 -4.71 -16.51 -23.79
N ASP A 327 -4.51 -16.20 -22.50
CA ASP A 327 -4.28 -17.19 -21.45
C ASP A 327 -5.50 -18.11 -21.28
N GLU A 328 -5.25 -19.37 -20.93
CA GLU A 328 -6.32 -20.32 -20.63
C GLU A 328 -7.08 -19.97 -19.35
N ASP A 329 -6.38 -19.39 -18.37
CA ASP A 329 -6.94 -19.03 -17.08
C ASP A 329 -7.75 -17.71 -17.19
N PRO A 330 -9.05 -17.74 -16.85
CA PRO A 330 -9.90 -16.55 -16.93
C PRO A 330 -9.44 -15.41 -16.02
N MET A 331 -8.80 -15.71 -14.89
CA MET A 331 -8.28 -14.71 -13.96
C MET A 331 -7.10 -13.95 -14.60
N VAL A 332 -6.18 -14.64 -15.28
CA VAL A 332 -5.07 -13.97 -16.00
C VAL A 332 -5.63 -13.01 -17.06
N ARG A 333 -6.60 -13.46 -17.88
CA ARG A 333 -7.28 -12.59 -18.86
C ARG A 333 -7.99 -11.40 -18.19
N ARG A 334 -8.58 -11.61 -17.01
CA ARG A 334 -9.23 -10.55 -16.24
C ARG A 334 -8.25 -9.47 -15.82
N TYR A 335 -7.06 -9.84 -15.36
CA TYR A 335 -6.03 -8.87 -14.96
C TYR A 335 -5.49 -8.08 -16.14
N VAL A 336 -5.53 -8.62 -17.35
CA VAL A 336 -5.24 -7.84 -18.57
C VAL A 336 -6.29 -6.74 -18.77
N VAL A 337 -7.57 -7.08 -18.67
CA VAL A 337 -8.69 -6.12 -18.81
C VAL A 337 -8.63 -5.04 -17.72
N LEU A 338 -8.30 -5.41 -16.49
CA LEU A 338 -8.20 -4.48 -15.35
C LEU A 338 -6.92 -3.63 -15.38
N HIS A 339 -5.97 -3.93 -16.27
CA HIS A 339 -4.69 -3.25 -16.28
C HIS A 339 -4.84 -1.78 -16.70
N PRO A 340 -4.22 -0.80 -16.02
CA PRO A 340 -4.30 0.61 -16.39
C PRO A 340 -3.86 0.91 -17.83
N ASN A 341 -2.94 0.10 -18.34
CA ASN A 341 -2.42 0.19 -19.70
C ASN A 341 -3.17 -0.70 -20.71
N ALA A 342 -4.29 -1.32 -20.35
CA ALA A 342 -5.12 -2.05 -21.31
C ALA A 342 -5.52 -1.12 -22.47
N THR A 343 -5.37 -1.65 -23.70
CA THR A 343 -5.70 -0.95 -24.95
C THR A 343 -7.16 -1.21 -25.32
N LYS A 344 -7.69 -0.49 -26.32
CA LYS A 344 -9.04 -0.75 -26.83
C LYS A 344 -9.18 -2.20 -27.31
N GLU A 345 -8.17 -2.74 -28.00
CA GLU A 345 -8.20 -4.13 -28.49
C GLU A 345 -8.31 -5.15 -27.36
N HIS A 346 -7.60 -4.95 -26.24
CA HIS A 346 -7.73 -5.80 -25.06
C HIS A 346 -9.17 -5.81 -24.51
N LEU A 347 -9.81 -4.64 -24.46
CA LEU A 347 -11.18 -4.51 -23.98
C LEU A 347 -12.19 -5.11 -24.98
N ASP A 348 -11.97 -4.90 -26.28
CA ASP A 348 -12.78 -5.49 -27.36
C ASP A 348 -12.73 -7.03 -27.32
N LEU A 349 -11.56 -7.61 -27.01
CA LEU A 349 -11.40 -9.05 -26.78
C LEU A 349 -12.03 -9.50 -25.46
N GLY A 350 -11.85 -8.72 -24.39
CA GLY A 350 -12.45 -8.97 -23.08
C GLY A 350 -13.98 -9.02 -23.12
N MET A 351 -14.64 -8.24 -23.97
CA MET A 351 -16.09 -8.31 -24.18
C MET A 351 -16.56 -9.60 -24.86
N LYS A 352 -15.65 -10.35 -25.50
CA LYS A 352 -15.93 -11.65 -26.13
C LYS A 352 -15.51 -12.81 -25.23
N ASP A 353 -15.03 -12.55 -24.02
CA ASP A 353 -14.59 -13.59 -23.10
C ASP A 353 -15.74 -14.51 -22.70
N LYS A 354 -15.44 -15.79 -22.50
CA LYS A 354 -16.41 -16.79 -22.06
C LYS A 354 -16.87 -16.52 -20.62
N ASP A 355 -15.97 -16.01 -19.77
CA ASP A 355 -16.28 -15.67 -18.38
C ASP A 355 -17.02 -14.32 -18.28
N PRO A 356 -18.27 -14.27 -17.75
CA PRO A 356 -19.00 -13.02 -17.55
C PRO A 356 -18.28 -12.02 -16.64
N ASN A 357 -17.43 -12.46 -15.71
CA ASN A 357 -16.66 -11.57 -14.85
C ASN A 357 -15.64 -10.73 -15.64
N ASN A 358 -15.12 -11.28 -16.74
CA ASN A 358 -14.18 -10.58 -17.61
C ASN A 358 -14.90 -9.52 -18.44
N ARG A 359 -16.06 -9.87 -19.02
CA ARG A 359 -16.94 -8.94 -19.72
C ARG A 359 -17.43 -7.81 -18.80
N LEU A 360 -17.83 -8.17 -17.57
CA LEU A 360 -18.17 -7.21 -16.50
C LEU A 360 -17.01 -6.27 -16.19
N SER A 361 -15.78 -6.79 -16.11
CA SER A 361 -14.58 -5.99 -15.86
C SER A 361 -14.32 -4.99 -17.00
N VAL A 362 -14.66 -5.32 -18.25
CA VAL A 362 -14.58 -4.36 -19.36
C VAL A 362 -15.59 -3.22 -19.17
N ILE A 363 -16.84 -3.53 -18.82
CA ILE A 363 -17.86 -2.49 -18.60
C ILE A 363 -17.45 -1.52 -17.48
N ASN A 364 -16.82 -2.03 -16.42
CA ASN A 364 -16.35 -1.23 -15.30
C ASN A 364 -15.00 -0.52 -15.55
N HIS A 365 -14.35 -0.76 -16.69
CA HIS A 365 -13.05 -0.19 -16.98
C HIS A 365 -13.18 1.31 -17.33
N PRO A 366 -12.30 2.21 -16.83
CA PRO A 366 -12.39 3.66 -17.13
C PRO A 366 -12.36 4.01 -18.63
N LYS A 367 -11.68 3.17 -19.43
CA LYS A 367 -11.60 3.31 -20.89
C LYS A 367 -12.75 2.63 -21.65
N ALA A 368 -13.77 2.09 -20.97
CA ALA A 368 -14.95 1.55 -21.63
C ALA A 368 -15.57 2.60 -22.55
N THR A 369 -15.81 2.20 -23.80
CA THR A 369 -16.42 3.03 -24.85
C THR A 369 -17.93 2.76 -24.92
N LYS A 370 -18.66 3.63 -25.62
CA LYS A 370 -20.09 3.42 -25.88
C LYS A 370 -20.36 2.06 -26.55
N GLU A 371 -19.52 1.64 -27.48
CA GLU A 371 -19.64 0.34 -28.17
C GLU A 371 -19.58 -0.83 -27.19
N HIS A 372 -18.71 -0.77 -26.18
CA HIS A 372 -18.62 -1.80 -25.13
C HIS A 372 -19.93 -1.85 -24.33
N LEU A 373 -20.51 -0.70 -23.98
CA LEU A 373 -21.79 -0.62 -23.28
C LEU A 373 -22.96 -1.14 -24.14
N ASP A 374 -22.98 -0.78 -25.43
CA ASP A 374 -24.00 -1.24 -26.39
C ASP A 374 -23.97 -2.78 -26.52
N LEU A 375 -22.78 -3.39 -26.50
CA LEU A 375 -22.60 -4.84 -26.46
C LEU A 375 -23.01 -5.42 -25.10
N GLY A 376 -22.59 -4.79 -23.99
CA GLY A 376 -22.90 -5.22 -22.64
C GLY A 376 -24.40 -5.26 -22.32
N MET A 377 -25.21 -4.36 -22.91
CA MET A 377 -26.67 -4.42 -22.76
C MET A 377 -27.32 -5.63 -23.43
N LYS A 378 -26.62 -6.26 -24.36
CA LYS A 378 -27.08 -7.47 -25.06
C LYS A 378 -26.45 -8.73 -24.47
N ASP A 379 -25.72 -8.62 -23.36
CA ASP A 379 -25.04 -9.73 -22.73
C ASP A 379 -26.03 -10.74 -22.15
N LYS A 380 -25.66 -12.02 -22.15
CA LYS A 380 -26.46 -13.10 -21.56
C LYS A 380 -26.53 -12.99 -20.03
N SER A 381 -25.53 -12.39 -19.39
CA SER A 381 -25.48 -12.21 -17.94
C SER A 381 -26.21 -10.92 -17.54
N ASN A 382 -27.22 -11.06 -16.67
CA ASN A 382 -27.90 -9.92 -16.04
C ASN A 382 -26.93 -9.00 -15.27
N PHE A 383 -25.87 -9.53 -14.65
CA PHE A 383 -24.85 -8.73 -13.96
C PHE A 383 -24.10 -7.79 -14.92
N VAL A 384 -23.78 -8.25 -16.14
CA VAL A 384 -23.13 -7.41 -17.15
C VAL A 384 -24.08 -6.31 -17.62
N ARG A 385 -25.35 -6.66 -17.94
CA ARG A 385 -26.38 -5.69 -18.33
C ARG A 385 -26.62 -4.64 -17.24
N LEU A 386 -26.74 -5.09 -15.98
CA LEU A 386 -26.87 -4.24 -14.80
C LEU A 386 -25.68 -3.28 -14.64
N SER A 387 -24.46 -3.76 -14.88
CA SER A 387 -23.25 -2.94 -14.84
C SER A 387 -23.29 -1.82 -15.88
N VAL A 388 -23.88 -2.07 -17.05
CA VAL A 388 -24.06 -1.01 -18.05
C VAL A 388 -25.06 0.04 -17.56
N ILE A 389 -26.19 -0.36 -16.97
CA ILE A 389 -27.16 0.59 -16.42
C ILE A 389 -26.55 1.47 -15.32
N ASN A 390 -25.67 0.91 -14.49
CA ASN A 390 -24.97 1.66 -13.45
C ASN A 390 -23.78 2.48 -13.95
N HIS A 391 -23.40 2.35 -15.23
CA HIS A 391 -22.22 3.01 -15.75
C HIS A 391 -22.48 4.52 -15.96
N PRO A 392 -21.56 5.42 -15.57
CA PRO A 392 -21.77 6.88 -15.71
C PRO A 392 -21.99 7.38 -17.14
N LYS A 393 -21.57 6.59 -18.14
CA LYS A 393 -21.78 6.87 -19.58
C LYS A 393 -23.01 6.18 -20.16
N ALA A 394 -23.88 5.56 -19.34
CA ALA A 394 -25.13 4.98 -19.80
C ALA A 394 -26.00 6.06 -20.47
N THR A 395 -26.41 5.81 -21.71
CA THR A 395 -27.26 6.73 -22.47
C THR A 395 -28.74 6.42 -22.27
N LYS A 396 -29.61 7.33 -22.73
CA LYS A 396 -31.06 7.09 -22.69
C LYS A 396 -31.44 5.78 -23.39
N GLU A 397 -30.81 5.46 -24.52
CA GLU A 397 -31.08 4.22 -25.26
C GLU A 397 -30.74 2.97 -24.44
N HIS A 398 -29.69 3.02 -23.62
CA HIS A 398 -29.35 1.92 -22.72
C HIS A 398 -30.43 1.74 -21.64
N LEU A 399 -30.95 2.85 -21.09
CA LEU A 399 -32.05 2.82 -20.11
C LEU A 399 -33.35 2.31 -20.75
N ASP A 400 -33.69 2.77 -21.96
CA ASP A 400 -34.87 2.34 -22.71
C ASP A 400 -34.84 0.83 -22.98
N LEU A 401 -33.66 0.28 -23.28
CA LEU A 401 -33.44 -1.17 -23.42
C LEU A 401 -33.54 -1.90 -22.07
N GLY A 402 -32.88 -1.36 -21.04
CA GLY A 402 -32.89 -1.95 -19.69
C GLY A 402 -34.30 -1.98 -19.07
N MET A 403 -35.18 -1.05 -19.41
CA MET A 403 -36.58 -1.05 -18.96
C MET A 403 -37.39 -2.19 -19.57
N LYS A 404 -36.92 -2.77 -20.68
CA LYS A 404 -37.51 -3.93 -21.36
C LYS A 404 -36.80 -5.24 -21.01
N ASP A 405 -35.82 -5.21 -20.10
CA ASP A 405 -35.04 -6.38 -19.71
C ASP A 405 -35.92 -7.45 -19.05
N GLU A 406 -35.59 -8.72 -19.25
CA GLU A 406 -36.29 -9.84 -18.60
C GLU A 406 -36.10 -9.83 -17.07
N ASP A 407 -34.96 -9.36 -16.61
CA ASP A 407 -34.56 -9.36 -15.20
C ASP A 407 -35.09 -8.11 -14.48
N SER A 408 -35.85 -8.32 -13.40
CA SER A 408 -36.43 -7.21 -12.62
C SER A 408 -35.38 -6.36 -11.91
N MET A 409 -34.20 -6.90 -11.61
CA MET A 409 -33.10 -6.13 -11.04
C MET A 409 -32.62 -5.09 -12.05
N VAL A 410 -32.39 -5.47 -13.30
CA VAL A 410 -31.99 -4.53 -14.36
C VAL A 410 -33.04 -3.41 -14.52
N ARG A 411 -34.33 -3.78 -14.64
CA ARG A 411 -35.43 -2.81 -14.74
C ARG A 411 -35.53 -1.88 -13.52
N GLY A 412 -35.34 -2.41 -12.32
CA GLY A 412 -35.39 -1.63 -11.07
C GLY A 412 -34.23 -0.64 -10.96
N TYR A 413 -33.04 -1.00 -11.44
CA TYR A 413 -31.91 -0.06 -11.49
C TYR A 413 -32.08 1.01 -12.56
N VAL A 414 -32.79 0.72 -13.67
CA VAL A 414 -33.15 1.77 -14.66
C VAL A 414 -33.97 2.87 -14.01
N VAL A 415 -35.02 2.53 -13.24
CA VAL A 415 -35.85 3.56 -12.61
C VAL A 415 -35.11 4.32 -11.51
N GLN A 416 -34.13 3.70 -10.85
CA GLN A 416 -33.25 4.38 -9.89
C GLN A 416 -32.18 5.26 -10.54
N HIS A 417 -31.92 5.09 -11.83
CA HIS A 417 -30.84 5.80 -12.50
C HIS A 417 -31.05 7.33 -12.44
N PRO A 418 -30.00 8.14 -12.24
CA PRO A 418 -30.13 9.61 -12.19
C PRO A 418 -30.74 10.20 -13.46
N ASN A 419 -30.48 9.59 -14.61
CA ASN A 419 -31.01 10.03 -15.91
C ASN A 419 -32.33 9.34 -16.31
N ALA A 420 -32.99 8.61 -15.41
CA ALA A 420 -34.29 8.01 -15.69
C ALA A 420 -35.33 9.09 -16.03
N THR A 421 -36.01 8.94 -17.17
CA THR A 421 -37.05 9.88 -17.61
C THR A 421 -38.39 9.60 -16.93
N LYS A 422 -39.34 10.54 -17.02
CA LYS A 422 -40.71 10.32 -16.54
C LYS A 422 -41.34 9.05 -17.13
N GLU A 423 -41.12 8.79 -18.42
CA GLU A 423 -41.63 7.58 -19.09
C GLU A 423 -41.11 6.29 -18.45
N HIS A 424 -39.82 6.25 -18.06
CA HIS A 424 -39.26 5.10 -17.34
C HIS A 424 -39.97 4.86 -16.01
N LEU A 425 -40.26 5.92 -15.26
CA LEU A 425 -40.97 5.81 -13.98
C LEU A 425 -42.43 5.40 -14.15
N ASP A 426 -43.11 5.97 -15.16
CA ASP A 426 -44.49 5.62 -15.49
C ASP A 426 -44.62 4.14 -15.88
N LEU A 427 -43.63 3.60 -16.63
CA LEU A 427 -43.54 2.17 -16.94
C LEU A 427 -43.20 1.35 -15.70
N GLY A 428 -42.26 1.81 -14.88
CA GLY A 428 -41.84 1.14 -13.64
C GLY A 428 -42.98 0.97 -12.63
N MET A 429 -43.89 1.95 -12.50
CA MET A 429 -45.08 1.82 -11.65
C MET A 429 -46.07 0.75 -12.14
N LYS A 430 -46.00 0.38 -13.41
CA LYS A 430 -46.84 -0.65 -14.03
C LYS A 430 -46.11 -1.99 -14.18
N ASP A 431 -44.89 -2.11 -13.64
CA ASP A 431 -44.08 -3.32 -13.77
C ASP A 431 -44.72 -4.48 -13.01
N LYS A 432 -44.57 -5.69 -13.55
CA LYS A 432 -45.03 -6.94 -12.91
C LYS A 432 -44.32 -7.23 -11.59
N SER A 433 -43.10 -6.74 -11.40
CA SER A 433 -42.30 -6.94 -10.20
C SER A 433 -42.53 -5.83 -9.18
N ASN A 434 -42.92 -6.23 -7.96
CA ASN A 434 -43.02 -5.32 -6.82
C ASN A 434 -41.70 -4.57 -6.54
N PHE A 435 -40.54 -5.19 -6.77
CA PHE A 435 -39.22 -4.57 -6.62
C PHE A 435 -39.06 -3.33 -7.52
N VAL A 436 -39.54 -3.40 -8.76
CA VAL A 436 -39.44 -2.27 -9.70
C VAL A 436 -40.42 -1.17 -9.31
N ARG A 437 -41.66 -1.52 -8.94
CA ARG A 437 -42.66 -0.56 -8.44
C ARG A 437 -42.20 0.13 -7.16
N GLU A 438 -41.63 -0.63 -6.22
CA GLU A 438 -40.97 -0.14 -5.02
C GLU A 438 -39.86 0.87 -5.36
N ALA A 439 -39.01 0.52 -6.31
CA ALA A 439 -37.90 1.38 -6.70
C ALA A 439 -38.40 2.76 -7.18
N VAL A 440 -39.50 2.82 -7.94
CA VAL A 440 -40.08 4.11 -8.35
C VAL A 440 -40.53 4.95 -7.14
N VAL A 441 -41.31 4.37 -6.22
CA VAL A 441 -41.86 5.12 -5.08
C VAL A 441 -40.79 5.55 -4.07
N ARG A 442 -39.62 4.90 -4.06
CA ARG A 442 -38.49 5.27 -3.20
C ARG A 442 -37.68 6.47 -3.71
N ARG A 443 -37.88 6.90 -4.96
CA ARG A 443 -37.12 8.03 -5.51
C ARG A 443 -37.53 9.33 -4.84
N PRO A 444 -36.59 10.17 -4.36
CA PRO A 444 -36.92 11.44 -3.70
C PRO A 444 -37.82 12.38 -4.53
N ASN A 445 -37.77 12.28 -5.85
CA ASN A 445 -38.57 13.06 -6.80
C ASN A 445 -39.75 12.27 -7.39
N ALA A 446 -40.19 11.17 -6.76
CA ALA A 446 -41.46 10.53 -7.09
C ALA A 446 -42.58 11.57 -7.00
N THR A 447 -43.31 11.75 -8.11
CA THR A 447 -44.40 12.74 -8.18
C THR A 447 -45.61 12.26 -7.41
N LYS A 448 -46.56 13.17 -7.15
CA LYS A 448 -47.83 12.83 -6.50
C LYS A 448 -48.55 11.70 -7.24
N GLU A 449 -48.56 11.70 -8.58
CA GLU A 449 -49.20 10.67 -9.38
C GLU A 449 -48.58 9.28 -9.16
N HIS A 450 -47.25 9.20 -9.04
CA HIS A 450 -46.57 7.94 -8.74
C HIS A 450 -46.95 7.42 -7.34
N LEU A 451 -47.03 8.31 -6.35
CA LEU A 451 -47.42 7.96 -4.99
C LEU A 451 -48.90 7.58 -4.89
N ASP A 452 -49.79 8.27 -5.61
CA ASP A 452 -51.21 7.94 -5.70
C ASP A 452 -51.41 6.52 -6.28
N LEU A 453 -50.62 6.15 -7.29
CA LEU A 453 -50.60 4.79 -7.85
C LEU A 453 -50.03 3.77 -6.86
N GLY A 454 -48.88 4.09 -6.24
CA GLY A 454 -48.23 3.23 -5.27
C GLY A 454 -49.07 2.96 -4.02
N MET A 455 -49.91 3.91 -3.59
CA MET A 455 -50.84 3.71 -2.47
C MET A 455 -51.99 2.75 -2.81
N LYS A 456 -52.24 2.50 -4.10
CA LYS A 456 -53.22 1.53 -4.60
C LYS A 456 -52.58 0.19 -4.97
N ASP A 457 -51.26 0.03 -4.78
CA ASP A 457 -50.53 -1.18 -5.14
C ASP A 457 -51.06 -2.40 -4.37
N GLU A 458 -51.00 -3.57 -4.98
CA GLU A 458 -51.39 -4.83 -4.35
C GLU A 458 -50.44 -5.20 -3.19
N ASP A 459 -49.16 -4.84 -3.32
CA ASP A 459 -48.08 -5.17 -2.39
C ASP A 459 -47.99 -4.16 -1.25
N SER A 460 -48.00 -4.66 0.00
CA SER A 460 -47.95 -3.78 1.18
C SER A 460 -46.62 -3.06 1.37
N MET A 461 -45.51 -3.57 0.84
CA MET A 461 -44.21 -2.90 0.90
C MET A 461 -44.24 -1.62 0.06
N VAL A 462 -44.76 -1.70 -1.18
CA VAL A 462 -44.90 -0.52 -2.06
C VAL A 462 -45.76 0.55 -1.39
N ARG A 463 -46.93 0.18 -0.84
CA ARG A 463 -47.79 1.10 -0.09
C ARG A 463 -47.10 1.68 1.15
N GLY A 464 -46.34 0.86 1.87
CA GLY A 464 -45.56 1.29 3.03
C GLY A 464 -44.49 2.34 2.68
N TYR A 465 -43.78 2.18 1.56
CA TYR A 465 -42.83 3.18 1.07
C TYR A 465 -43.51 4.48 0.66
N VAL A 466 -44.72 4.44 0.09
CA VAL A 466 -45.49 5.65 -0.17
C VAL A 466 -45.77 6.42 1.11
N VAL A 467 -46.24 5.73 2.16
CA VAL A 467 -46.48 6.35 3.48
C VAL A 467 -45.20 6.96 4.06
N GLN A 468 -44.08 6.28 3.89
CA GLN A 468 -42.75 6.76 4.33
C GLN A 468 -42.11 7.77 3.39
N HIS A 469 -42.72 8.15 2.27
CA HIS A 469 -42.09 9.05 1.31
C HIS A 469 -42.09 10.50 1.81
N PRO A 470 -41.03 11.31 1.60
CA PRO A 470 -41.01 12.72 2.01
C PRO A 470 -42.15 13.55 1.39
N ASN A 471 -42.52 13.24 0.15
CA ASN A 471 -43.61 13.90 -0.58
C ASN A 471 -44.99 13.25 -0.33
N ALA A 472 -45.13 12.36 0.67
CA ALA A 472 -46.41 11.77 1.01
C ALA A 472 -47.39 12.85 1.50
N THR A 473 -48.57 12.94 0.89
CA THR A 473 -49.62 13.87 1.28
C THR A 473 -50.37 13.36 2.52
N LYS A 474 -51.11 14.26 3.18
CA LYS A 474 -52.03 13.86 4.26
C LYS A 474 -53.01 12.77 3.81
N GLN A 475 -53.50 12.86 2.56
CA GLN A 475 -54.37 11.83 1.98
C GLN A 475 -53.69 10.45 1.92
N HIS A 476 -52.40 10.37 1.59
CA HIS A 476 -51.66 9.10 1.61
C HIS A 476 -51.57 8.53 3.03
N LEU A 477 -51.31 9.37 4.03
CA LEU A 477 -51.23 8.94 5.43
C LEU A 477 -52.61 8.47 5.95
N ASP A 478 -53.68 9.19 5.63
CA ASP A 478 -55.05 8.83 5.99
C ASP A 478 -55.48 7.50 5.35
N LEU A 479 -55.08 7.25 4.10
CA LEU A 479 -55.25 5.95 3.44
C LEU A 479 -54.40 4.88 4.11
N GLY A 480 -53.16 5.19 4.50
CA GLY A 480 -52.27 4.29 5.22
C GLY A 480 -52.84 3.83 6.57
N MET A 481 -53.51 4.72 7.31
CA MET A 481 -54.21 4.38 8.58
C MET A 481 -55.37 3.40 8.38
N LYS A 482 -55.95 3.36 7.18
CA LYS A 482 -57.05 2.47 6.78
C LYS A 482 -56.57 1.30 5.93
N ASP A 483 -55.26 1.14 5.73
CA ASP A 483 -54.70 0.10 4.88
C ASP A 483 -55.05 -1.28 5.42
N LYS A 484 -55.18 -2.29 4.54
CA LYS A 484 -55.43 -3.68 4.94
C LYS A 484 -54.27 -4.30 5.74
N SER A 485 -53.03 -3.85 5.51
CA SER A 485 -51.82 -4.36 6.17
C SER A 485 -51.53 -3.64 7.48
N ASN A 486 -51.29 -4.41 8.56
CA ASN A 486 -50.80 -3.87 9.85
C ASN A 486 -49.54 -3.02 9.68
N PHE A 487 -48.59 -3.49 8.86
CA PHE A 487 -47.33 -2.79 8.60
C PHE A 487 -47.55 -1.37 8.08
N VAL A 488 -48.46 -1.20 7.12
CA VAL A 488 -48.74 0.11 6.51
C VAL A 488 -49.45 1.04 7.51
N ARG A 489 -50.40 0.49 8.30
CA ARG A 489 -51.07 1.25 9.37
C ARG A 489 -50.10 1.76 10.42
N ASP A 490 -49.17 0.91 10.86
CA ASP A 490 -48.16 1.28 11.85
C ASP A 490 -47.20 2.38 11.34
N LEU A 491 -46.81 2.30 10.07
CA LEU A 491 -45.99 3.33 9.43
C LEU A 491 -46.72 4.67 9.33
N ALA A 492 -48.01 4.65 8.99
CA ALA A 492 -48.82 5.87 8.88
C ALA A 492 -49.00 6.53 10.24
N SER A 493 -49.28 5.74 11.29
CA SER A 493 -49.39 6.22 12.67
C SER A 493 -48.10 6.91 13.14
N LYS A 494 -46.94 6.27 12.90
CA LYS A 494 -45.63 6.84 13.23
C LYS A 494 -45.34 8.13 12.46
N ARG A 495 -45.67 8.20 11.16
CA ARG A 495 -45.46 9.40 10.34
C ARG A 495 -46.35 10.56 10.79
N LEU A 496 -47.60 10.31 11.16
CA LEU A 496 -48.51 11.34 11.68
C LEU A 496 -48.05 11.85 13.06
N ALA A 497 -47.61 10.96 13.95
CA ALA A 497 -47.08 11.32 15.27
C ALA A 497 -45.77 12.13 15.18
N ALA A 498 -44.99 11.98 14.12
CA ALA A 498 -43.78 12.78 13.88
C ALA A 498 -44.06 14.17 13.28
N GLN A 499 -45.29 14.43 12.82
CA GLN A 499 -45.73 15.71 12.25
C GLN A 499 -46.50 16.59 13.25
N SER A 500 -46.91 16.02 14.39
CA SER A 500 -47.50 16.71 15.55
C SER A 500 -46.43 17.16 16.52
#